data_AF-A0A370JXR5-F1
#
_entry.id   AF-A0A370JXR5-F1
#
_cell.length_a   1.000
_cell.length_b   1.000
_cell.length_c   1.000
_cell.angle_alpha   90.00
_cell.angle_beta   90.00
_cell.angle_gamma   90.00
#
_symmetry.space_group_name_H-M   'P 1'
#
loop_
_entity.id
_entity.type
_entity.pdbx_description
1 polymer ?
#
loop_
_entity_poly.entity_id
_entity_poly.type
_entity_poly.pdbx_seq_one_letter_code
_entity_poly.pdbx_strand_id
1 'polypeptide(L)'
;MNMASFRPGILKALFTLLPAACSSPGGPPPSFTVGLSPTSLVVQQGGQGTTTLILTPQNGFTGAVALSLQNAPPGVTLSPTSLNVTGSSPVNQSLTISVGSGVATGNYTVKVRAAAGGIVREVDLTLTVNASEVLDFLPAEGEVVNPERGFSLDSHYPDEPSLDAAAKVAWARERGFEVRLIRRVYYLHTFAGQDALPQGFLQTLAQDLASAQAAGVKLILRFAYRPEENYQGSPTYCDPPKERILAHLAQLGPVLRARLGVVAYLEAGLIGPWGEWHSASPEAALMDPLPGYQEGAQPPCGRQNYDRKLPNAKTLEIVQALLQEVPGRKVAVRYPMAKAKLLELALGGPAGTYPAPSSFTPLTPWEAHGNTLKARLGAHNDCFLASADDYGTFYYDPGPEQELEKEFWSQDNRFTVMGGETCTPTPYVPPGEDPATWVYEQFRRYRYSTLNILYHPGMMAWLAGQTLGGGSLLAALKRDLGHRLHLRRAEVSATHLAPGQGLTLRLHLENQGFAGLYNPKGLELVFVREGDGLTVGRPLEARFFGPPPGEEAVYTYTVAAPPSPGTYALWLRIYDPDLPQDSRYNLRLASRLEYREGRNHLALFVHVR
;
A
#
# COMPACT_ATOMS: atom_id res chain seq x y z
N MET A 1 60.98 -69.28 -51.72
CA MET A 1 62.03 -68.33 -52.14
C MET A 1 61.81 -67.98 -53.60
N ASN A 2 61.85 -66.68 -53.91
CA ASN A 2 62.16 -66.06 -55.20
C ASN A 2 61.19 -66.19 -56.38
N MET A 3 60.50 -65.07 -56.64
CA MET A 3 60.63 -64.35 -57.91
C MET A 3 60.64 -62.83 -57.63
N ALA A 4 61.28 -62.08 -58.54
CA ALA A 4 61.37 -60.62 -58.59
C ALA A 4 60.19 -59.98 -59.38
N SER A 5 60.31 -58.66 -59.54
CA SER A 5 59.39 -57.57 -59.91
C SER A 5 58.76 -57.46 -61.33
N PHE A 6 57.80 -56.50 -61.39
CA PHE A 6 57.37 -55.55 -62.46
C PHE A 6 56.10 -55.78 -63.35
N ARG A 7 55.40 -54.64 -63.58
CA ARG A 7 54.13 -54.29 -64.31
C ARG A 7 54.13 -54.62 -65.85
N PRO A 8 53.10 -54.38 -66.74
CA PRO A 8 51.87 -53.51 -66.69
C PRO A 8 50.57 -54.00 -67.46
N GLY A 9 49.49 -53.17 -67.53
CA GLY A 9 48.71 -52.88 -68.77
C GLY A 9 47.29 -53.47 -69.08
N ILE A 10 46.22 -52.66 -68.85
CA ILE A 10 45.06 -52.23 -69.72
C ILE A 10 44.18 -53.20 -70.60
N LEU A 11 42.85 -53.16 -70.31
CA LEU A 11 41.56 -53.24 -71.08
C LEU A 11 40.96 -54.48 -71.82
N LYS A 12 39.63 -54.63 -71.56
CA LYS A 12 38.45 -54.94 -72.42
C LYS A 12 37.78 -56.36 -72.43
N ALA A 13 36.73 -56.46 -71.60
CA ALA A 13 35.30 -56.82 -71.82
C ALA A 13 34.84 -58.00 -72.72
N LEU A 14 33.92 -58.84 -72.20
CA LEU A 14 32.53 -59.01 -72.70
C LEU A 14 31.59 -59.85 -71.77
N PHE A 15 30.41 -59.27 -71.47
CA PHE A 15 29.04 -59.82 -71.22
C PHE A 15 28.69 -60.92 -70.18
N THR A 16 27.71 -60.60 -69.28
CA THR A 16 26.49 -61.42 -69.02
C THR A 16 25.39 -60.66 -68.24
N LEU A 17 24.15 -60.92 -68.67
CA LEU A 17 22.75 -60.68 -68.23
C LEU A 17 22.36 -60.02 -66.87
N LEU A 18 21.22 -59.30 -66.94
CA LEU A 18 20.40 -58.68 -65.87
C LEU A 18 19.86 -59.68 -64.81
N PRO A 19 19.42 -59.14 -63.65
CA PRO A 19 18.00 -59.26 -63.32
C PRO A 19 17.33 -57.91 -63.02
N ALA A 20 16.05 -57.84 -63.36
CA ALA A 20 15.15 -56.72 -63.08
C ALA A 20 14.94 -56.55 -61.56
N ALA A 21 15.03 -55.31 -61.08
CA ALA A 21 14.53 -54.91 -59.76
C ALA A 21 13.38 -53.91 -59.94
N CYS A 22 12.22 -54.32 -59.43
CA CYS A 22 10.98 -53.61 -59.22
C CYS A 22 11.12 -52.09 -59.05
N SER A 23 10.40 -51.31 -59.86
CA SER A 23 9.97 -49.96 -59.50
C SER A 23 8.97 -50.05 -58.35
N SER A 24 9.44 -49.88 -57.10
CA SER A 24 8.50 -49.61 -56.01
C SER A 24 7.80 -48.28 -56.30
N PRO A 25 6.46 -48.17 -56.19
CA PRO A 25 5.81 -46.88 -56.26
C PRO A 25 6.38 -46.03 -55.12
N GLY A 26 7.06 -44.94 -55.44
CA GLY A 26 7.56 -44.00 -54.44
C GLY A 26 6.39 -43.58 -53.57
N GLY A 27 6.47 -43.87 -52.26
CA GLY A 27 5.42 -43.50 -51.32
C GLY A 27 5.11 -42.00 -51.43
N PRO A 28 3.88 -41.57 -51.05
CA PRO A 28 3.50 -40.17 -51.14
C PRO A 28 4.53 -39.27 -50.43
N PRO A 29 4.84 -38.09 -50.98
CA PRO A 29 5.91 -37.23 -50.44
C PRO A 29 5.64 -36.82 -48.97
N PRO A 30 6.69 -36.53 -48.18
CA PRO A 30 6.56 -35.99 -46.82
C PRO A 30 5.56 -34.82 -46.78
N SER A 31 4.65 -34.83 -45.81
CA SER A 31 3.64 -33.77 -45.66
C SER A 31 3.19 -33.60 -44.22
N PHE A 32 2.22 -32.73 -43.98
CA PHE A 32 1.57 -32.58 -42.69
C PHE A 32 0.15 -32.02 -42.87
N THR A 33 -0.68 -32.19 -41.84
CA THR A 33 -1.97 -31.52 -41.69
C THR A 33 -1.94 -30.61 -40.46
N VAL A 34 -2.80 -29.59 -40.45
CA VAL A 34 -2.93 -28.64 -39.33
C VAL A 34 -4.40 -28.49 -38.93
N GLY A 35 -4.63 -28.30 -37.63
CA GLY A 35 -5.92 -27.94 -37.04
C GLY A 35 -5.75 -26.97 -35.87
N LEU A 36 -6.82 -26.31 -35.46
CA LEU A 36 -6.86 -25.42 -34.29
C LEU A 36 -7.90 -25.89 -33.28
N SER A 37 -7.62 -25.69 -32.00
CA SER A 37 -8.59 -25.87 -30.93
C SER A 37 -8.35 -24.82 -29.82
N PRO A 38 -9.23 -23.83 -29.64
CA PRO A 38 -10.44 -23.53 -30.43
C PRO A 38 -10.15 -22.90 -31.80
N THR A 39 -11.09 -22.99 -32.75
CA THR A 39 -11.03 -22.33 -34.07
C THR A 39 -11.56 -20.89 -34.08
N SER A 40 -11.99 -20.39 -32.92
CA SER A 40 -12.46 -19.02 -32.74
C SER A 40 -11.90 -18.40 -31.47
N LEU A 41 -11.52 -17.13 -31.54
CA LEU A 41 -11.08 -16.32 -30.41
C LEU A 41 -11.87 -15.01 -30.37
N VAL A 42 -12.26 -14.60 -29.18
CA VAL A 42 -12.73 -13.24 -28.92
C VAL A 42 -11.65 -12.53 -28.13
N VAL A 43 -11.03 -11.52 -28.72
CA VAL A 43 -9.94 -10.76 -28.13
C VAL A 43 -10.30 -9.28 -28.14
N GLN A 44 -9.82 -8.54 -27.16
CA GLN A 44 -10.11 -7.12 -27.05
C GLN A 44 -9.02 -6.32 -27.76
N GLN A 45 -9.31 -5.09 -28.14
CA GLN A 45 -8.25 -4.13 -28.49
C GLN A 45 -7.18 -4.11 -27.38
N GLY A 46 -5.91 -4.28 -27.75
CA GLY A 46 -4.78 -4.35 -26.81
C GLY A 46 -4.64 -5.66 -26.03
N GLY A 47 -5.52 -6.65 -26.26
CA GLY A 47 -5.55 -7.93 -25.56
C GLY A 47 -4.82 -9.06 -26.28
N GLN A 48 -4.90 -10.27 -25.72
CA GLN A 48 -4.42 -11.50 -26.35
C GLN A 48 -5.35 -12.69 -26.08
N GLY A 49 -5.35 -13.68 -26.96
CA GLY A 49 -6.05 -14.95 -26.80
C GLY A 49 -5.17 -16.12 -27.22
N THR A 50 -5.47 -17.32 -26.74
CA THR A 50 -4.66 -18.53 -27.02
C THR A 50 -5.47 -19.61 -27.71
N THR A 51 -4.88 -20.26 -28.71
CA THR A 51 -5.42 -21.48 -29.36
C THR A 51 -4.34 -22.53 -29.51
N THR A 52 -4.68 -23.81 -29.55
CA THR A 52 -3.72 -24.90 -29.78
C THR A 52 -3.67 -25.26 -31.26
N LEU A 53 -2.50 -25.14 -31.88
CA LEU A 53 -2.19 -25.72 -33.19
C LEU A 53 -1.88 -27.20 -33.03
N ILE A 54 -2.62 -28.04 -33.74
CA ILE A 54 -2.41 -29.48 -33.82
C ILE A 54 -1.80 -29.76 -35.20
N LEU A 55 -0.49 -30.00 -35.26
CA LEU A 55 0.20 -30.36 -36.49
C LEU A 55 0.45 -31.87 -36.51
N THR A 56 -0.10 -32.58 -37.51
CA THR A 56 0.10 -34.03 -37.67
C THR A 56 1.03 -34.31 -38.85
N PRO A 57 2.25 -34.81 -38.62
CA PRO A 57 3.19 -35.17 -39.69
C PRO A 57 2.70 -36.37 -40.48
N GLN A 58 2.98 -36.40 -41.78
CA GLN A 58 2.62 -37.47 -42.71
C GLN A 58 3.84 -37.90 -43.52
N ASN A 59 3.90 -39.18 -43.87
CA ASN A 59 4.93 -39.76 -44.74
C ASN A 59 6.37 -39.43 -44.31
N GLY A 60 6.63 -39.45 -42.99
CA GLY A 60 7.97 -39.24 -42.43
C GLY A 60 8.44 -37.79 -42.38
N PHE A 61 7.54 -36.80 -42.51
CA PHE A 61 7.92 -35.39 -42.39
C PHE A 61 8.54 -35.07 -41.02
N THR A 62 9.72 -34.45 -41.06
CA THR A 62 10.41 -33.85 -39.91
C THR A 62 11.05 -32.54 -40.34
N GLY A 63 11.16 -31.57 -39.44
CA GLY A 63 11.82 -30.30 -39.72
C GLY A 63 11.14 -29.10 -39.06
N ALA A 64 11.71 -27.91 -39.30
CA ALA A 64 11.16 -26.65 -38.83
C ALA A 64 10.00 -26.19 -39.73
N VAL A 65 8.89 -25.82 -39.10
CA VAL A 65 7.69 -25.28 -39.72
C VAL A 65 7.56 -23.81 -39.32
N ALA A 66 7.57 -22.92 -40.30
CA ALA A 66 7.33 -21.50 -40.08
C ALA A 66 5.83 -21.24 -39.92
N LEU A 67 5.48 -20.46 -38.91
CA LEU A 67 4.10 -20.09 -38.57
C LEU A 67 3.90 -18.60 -38.83
N SER A 68 2.77 -18.25 -39.45
CA SER A 68 2.40 -16.86 -39.73
C SER A 68 0.88 -16.69 -39.73
N LEU A 69 0.40 -15.45 -39.62
CA LEU A 69 -1.00 -15.12 -39.88
C LEU A 69 -1.14 -14.57 -41.29
N GLN A 70 -2.17 -15.00 -42.00
CA GLN A 70 -2.61 -14.40 -43.27
C GLN A 70 -3.97 -13.74 -43.06
N ASN A 71 -4.24 -12.66 -43.78
CA ASN A 71 -5.46 -11.85 -43.65
C ASN A 71 -5.71 -11.28 -42.24
N ALA A 72 -4.66 -11.22 -41.41
CA ALA A 72 -4.73 -10.54 -40.12
C ALA A 72 -4.75 -9.01 -40.36
N PRO A 73 -5.61 -8.25 -39.65
CA PRO A 73 -5.53 -6.80 -39.70
C PRO A 73 -4.19 -6.30 -39.12
N PRO A 74 -3.67 -5.15 -39.57
CA PRO A 74 -2.42 -4.59 -39.03
C PRO A 74 -2.48 -4.46 -37.51
N GLY A 75 -1.45 -4.93 -36.82
CA GLY A 75 -1.38 -4.94 -35.36
C GLY A 75 -1.84 -6.25 -34.69
N VAL A 76 -2.28 -7.25 -35.46
CA VAL A 76 -2.51 -8.61 -34.97
C VAL A 76 -1.30 -9.49 -35.26
N THR A 77 -0.77 -10.16 -34.23
CA THR A 77 0.44 -10.99 -34.32
C THR A 77 0.20 -12.38 -33.74
N LEU A 78 1.07 -13.34 -34.09
CA LEU A 78 1.12 -14.64 -33.41
C LEU A 78 2.49 -14.94 -32.80
N SER A 79 2.49 -15.72 -31.72
CA SER A 79 3.67 -16.33 -31.13
C SER A 79 3.38 -17.77 -30.67
N PRO A 80 4.28 -18.75 -30.88
CA PRO A 80 5.55 -18.64 -31.59
C PRO A 80 5.39 -18.57 -33.11
N THR A 81 6.42 -18.10 -33.81
CA THR A 81 6.48 -18.02 -35.28
C THR A 81 7.15 -19.22 -35.93
N SER A 82 7.55 -20.23 -35.15
CA SER A 82 8.09 -21.49 -35.67
C SER A 82 7.81 -22.66 -34.72
N LEU A 83 7.80 -23.87 -35.28
CA LEU A 83 7.60 -25.13 -34.58
C LEU A 83 8.51 -26.20 -35.18
N ASN A 84 9.16 -27.01 -34.35
CA ASN A 84 9.98 -28.14 -34.84
C ASN A 84 9.20 -29.46 -34.73
N VAL A 85 9.21 -30.22 -35.82
CA VAL A 85 8.64 -31.57 -35.91
C VAL A 85 9.77 -32.59 -35.92
N THR A 86 9.85 -33.43 -34.89
CA THR A 86 10.97 -34.38 -34.70
C THR A 86 10.59 -35.85 -34.89
N GLY A 87 9.31 -36.16 -35.13
CA GLY A 87 8.82 -37.54 -35.28
C GLY A 87 7.44 -37.60 -35.92
N SER A 88 6.82 -38.78 -35.91
CA SER A 88 5.53 -39.05 -36.57
C SER A 88 4.29 -38.74 -35.73
N SER A 89 4.45 -38.41 -34.45
CA SER A 89 3.33 -38.10 -33.56
C SER A 89 2.83 -36.65 -33.77
N PRO A 90 1.53 -36.37 -33.58
CA PRO A 90 1.02 -35.01 -33.60
C PRO A 90 1.74 -34.09 -32.60
N VAL A 91 2.02 -32.86 -33.03
CA VAL A 91 2.62 -31.81 -32.21
C VAL A 91 1.53 -30.81 -31.83
N ASN A 92 1.28 -30.67 -30.53
CA ASN A 92 0.33 -29.71 -29.98
C ASN A 92 1.10 -28.46 -29.53
N GLN A 93 0.98 -27.38 -30.29
CA GLN A 93 1.66 -26.11 -30.02
C GLN A 93 0.64 -25.06 -29.57
N SER A 94 0.79 -24.52 -28.36
CA SER A 94 0.01 -23.35 -27.94
C SER A 94 0.44 -22.13 -28.74
N LEU A 95 -0.51 -21.46 -29.39
CA LEU A 95 -0.35 -20.20 -30.11
C LEU A 95 -1.01 -19.08 -29.31
N THR A 96 -0.29 -17.97 -29.14
CA THR A 96 -0.82 -16.72 -28.60
C THR A 96 -1.07 -15.77 -29.75
N ILE A 97 -2.30 -15.26 -29.86
CA ILE A 97 -2.71 -14.20 -30.79
C ILE A 97 -2.82 -12.90 -30.02
N SER A 98 -2.02 -11.91 -30.36
CA SER A 98 -2.06 -10.58 -29.73
C SER A 98 -2.73 -9.59 -30.67
N VAL A 99 -3.59 -8.73 -30.13
CA VAL A 99 -4.36 -7.71 -30.86
C VAL A 99 -3.93 -6.34 -30.37
N GLY A 100 -3.39 -5.50 -31.26
CA GLY A 100 -3.02 -4.11 -30.93
C GLY A 100 -4.23 -3.25 -30.54
N SER A 101 -4.00 -2.20 -29.73
CA SER A 101 -5.08 -1.29 -29.28
C SER A 101 -5.73 -0.49 -30.42
N GLY A 102 -5.03 -0.30 -31.55
CA GLY A 102 -5.54 0.39 -32.73
C GLY A 102 -6.27 -0.51 -33.74
N VAL A 103 -6.38 -1.82 -33.50
CA VAL A 103 -7.10 -2.74 -34.40
C VAL A 103 -8.59 -2.42 -34.34
N ALA A 104 -9.25 -2.19 -35.47
CA ALA A 104 -10.69 -1.90 -35.48
C ALA A 104 -11.50 -3.06 -34.86
N THR A 105 -12.66 -2.74 -34.28
CA THR A 105 -13.56 -3.78 -33.77
C THR A 105 -14.25 -4.49 -34.93
N GLY A 106 -14.55 -5.77 -34.76
CA GLY A 106 -15.22 -6.58 -35.77
C GLY A 106 -14.76 -8.03 -35.81
N ASN A 107 -15.34 -8.79 -36.74
CA ASN A 107 -14.98 -10.18 -36.97
C ASN A 107 -13.99 -10.27 -38.13
N TYR A 108 -12.88 -10.97 -37.89
CA TYR A 108 -11.83 -11.23 -38.85
C TYR A 108 -11.70 -12.72 -39.12
N THR A 109 -11.67 -13.11 -40.39
CA THR A 109 -11.30 -14.46 -40.80
C THR A 109 -9.80 -14.49 -41.06
N VAL A 110 -9.04 -14.84 -40.03
CA VAL A 110 -7.58 -14.93 -40.08
C VAL A 110 -7.19 -16.38 -40.43
N LYS A 111 -6.13 -16.58 -41.20
CA LYS A 111 -5.59 -17.92 -41.45
C LYS A 111 -4.28 -18.11 -40.71
N VAL A 112 -4.17 -19.17 -39.92
CA VAL A 112 -2.88 -19.62 -39.40
C VAL A 112 -2.21 -20.45 -40.49
N ARG A 113 -1.09 -19.96 -41.02
CA ARG A 113 -0.32 -20.60 -42.09
C ARG A 113 0.92 -21.28 -41.51
N ALA A 114 1.04 -22.57 -41.78
CA ALA A 114 2.20 -23.41 -41.50
C ALA A 114 2.92 -23.75 -42.81
N ALA A 115 4.21 -23.41 -42.92
CA ALA A 115 4.99 -23.58 -44.13
C ALA A 115 6.35 -24.24 -43.87
N ALA A 116 6.70 -25.24 -44.68
CA ALA A 116 8.02 -25.90 -44.64
C ALA A 116 8.35 -26.54 -46.00
N GLY A 117 9.55 -26.28 -46.54
CA GLY A 117 10.06 -26.99 -47.73
C GLY A 117 9.13 -26.98 -48.96
N GLY A 118 8.40 -25.89 -49.19
CA GLY A 118 7.42 -25.76 -50.28
C GLY A 118 6.00 -26.26 -49.97
N ILE A 119 5.80 -26.91 -48.81
CA ILE A 119 4.50 -27.35 -48.31
C ILE A 119 3.86 -26.20 -47.55
N VAL A 120 2.60 -25.90 -47.88
CA VAL A 120 1.79 -24.89 -47.18
C VAL A 120 0.49 -25.55 -46.72
N ARG A 121 0.15 -25.33 -45.45
CA ARG A 121 -1.16 -25.66 -44.88
C ARG A 121 -1.69 -24.45 -44.13
N GLU A 122 -2.98 -24.23 -44.26
CA GLU A 122 -3.68 -23.13 -43.62
C GLU A 122 -4.92 -23.65 -42.91
N VAL A 123 -5.24 -23.04 -41.79
CA VAL A 123 -6.45 -23.32 -41.02
C VAL A 123 -7.06 -21.99 -40.59
N ASP A 124 -8.39 -21.90 -40.73
CA ASP A 124 -9.14 -20.70 -40.40
C ASP A 124 -9.24 -20.52 -38.88
N LEU A 125 -9.05 -19.27 -38.46
CA LEU A 125 -9.25 -18.77 -37.11
C LEU A 125 -10.20 -17.58 -37.20
N THR A 126 -11.39 -17.73 -36.63
CA THR A 126 -12.32 -16.60 -36.48
C THR A 126 -11.88 -15.75 -35.31
N LEU A 127 -11.39 -14.54 -35.56
CA LEU A 127 -10.97 -13.59 -34.53
C LEU A 127 -12.00 -12.47 -34.43
N THR A 128 -12.75 -12.43 -33.33
CA THR A 128 -13.60 -11.29 -33.00
C THR A 128 -12.80 -10.30 -32.16
N VAL A 129 -12.64 -9.08 -32.65
CA VAL A 129 -12.05 -7.96 -31.90
C VAL A 129 -13.15 -7.10 -31.31
N ASN A 130 -13.20 -7.04 -29.98
CA ASN A 130 -14.15 -6.20 -29.24
C ASN A 130 -13.47 -4.94 -28.69
N ALA A 131 -14.28 -3.92 -28.40
CA ALA A 131 -13.81 -2.65 -27.86
C ALA A 131 -13.37 -2.81 -26.39
N SER A 132 -12.20 -2.25 -26.06
CA SER A 132 -11.87 -1.86 -24.69
C SER A 132 -12.40 -0.45 -24.44
N GLU A 133 -12.82 -0.16 -23.21
CA GLU A 133 -13.20 1.20 -22.82
C GLU A 133 -12.20 1.75 -21.81
N VAL A 134 -11.82 3.01 -22.00
CA VAL A 134 -10.83 3.72 -21.18
C VAL A 134 -11.39 5.09 -20.83
N LEU A 135 -11.27 5.47 -19.56
CA LEU A 135 -11.60 6.81 -19.10
C LEU A 135 -10.47 7.40 -18.28
N ASP A 136 -10.07 8.61 -18.65
CA ASP A 136 -9.12 9.44 -17.90
C ASP A 136 -9.87 10.39 -16.97
N PHE A 137 -9.32 10.63 -15.79
CA PHE A 137 -9.89 11.54 -14.81
C PHE A 137 -8.90 12.64 -14.44
N LEU A 138 -9.41 13.84 -14.24
CA LEU A 138 -8.65 14.95 -13.68
C LEU A 138 -8.58 14.83 -12.15
N PRO A 139 -7.53 15.35 -11.50
CA PRO A 139 -7.46 15.41 -10.04
C PRO A 139 -8.57 16.32 -9.48
N ALA A 140 -9.05 15.96 -8.29
CA ALA A 140 -9.98 16.78 -7.53
C ALA A 140 -9.31 18.10 -7.12
N GLU A 141 -10.08 19.17 -7.10
CA GLU A 141 -9.64 20.46 -6.57
C GLU A 141 -9.82 20.47 -5.04
N GLY A 142 -8.88 21.08 -4.32
CA GLY A 142 -8.98 21.27 -2.86
C GLY A 142 -8.99 19.97 -2.02
N GLU A 143 -9.41 20.11 -0.77
CA GLU A 143 -9.39 19.04 0.22
C GLU A 143 -10.37 17.90 -0.10
N VAL A 144 -9.90 16.67 0.09
CA VAL A 144 -10.73 15.45 0.03
C VAL A 144 -10.74 14.82 1.41
N VAL A 145 -11.87 14.97 2.10
CA VAL A 145 -12.05 14.51 3.48
C VAL A 145 -12.16 12.99 3.51
N ASN A 146 -11.15 12.34 4.09
CA ASN A 146 -11.08 10.88 4.28
C ASN A 146 -10.66 10.55 5.72
N PRO A 147 -11.02 9.36 6.24
CA PRO A 147 -10.45 8.85 7.50
C PRO A 147 -8.93 8.82 7.47
N GLU A 148 -8.28 8.75 8.63
CA GLU A 148 -6.85 8.44 8.75
C GLU A 148 -5.87 9.43 8.09
N ARG A 149 -6.33 10.63 7.71
CA ARG A 149 -5.48 11.70 7.17
C ARG A 149 -5.88 13.07 7.70
N GLY A 150 -5.00 14.05 7.46
CA GLY A 150 -5.32 15.46 7.62
C GLY A 150 -5.21 15.95 9.06
N PHE A 151 -5.77 17.12 9.33
CA PHE A 151 -5.72 17.72 10.65
C PHE A 151 -6.54 16.93 11.68
N SER A 152 -6.08 16.93 12.92
CA SER A 152 -6.73 16.28 14.06
C SER A 152 -6.95 17.25 15.23
N LEU A 153 -7.84 16.87 16.14
CA LEU A 153 -8.13 17.59 17.38
C LEU A 153 -7.65 16.80 18.58
N ASP A 154 -7.14 17.48 19.59
CA ASP A 154 -6.85 16.88 20.88
C ASP A 154 -8.07 16.75 21.79
N SER A 155 -7.97 15.78 22.70
CA SER A 155 -8.85 15.59 23.83
C SER A 155 -8.15 14.84 24.95
N HIS A 156 -8.41 15.23 26.20
CA HIS A 156 -7.66 14.71 27.35
C HIS A 156 -8.60 14.19 28.44
N TYR A 157 -8.36 12.97 28.93
CA TYR A 157 -8.97 12.45 30.15
C TYR A 157 -7.95 12.62 31.30
N PRO A 158 -8.36 13.05 32.52
CA PRO A 158 -9.75 13.20 32.99
C PRO A 158 -10.37 14.59 32.78
N ASP A 159 -9.65 15.58 32.24
CA ASP A 159 -10.14 16.96 32.08
C ASP A 159 -11.42 17.05 31.23
N GLU A 160 -11.51 16.20 30.21
CA GLU A 160 -12.74 15.84 29.50
C GLU A 160 -13.10 14.39 29.89
N PRO A 161 -13.96 14.18 30.91
CA PRO A 161 -14.24 12.85 31.48
C PRO A 161 -14.83 11.84 30.49
N SER A 162 -15.46 12.33 29.42
CA SER A 162 -15.99 11.55 28.30
C SER A 162 -15.80 12.32 27.01
N LEU A 163 -15.57 11.62 25.90
CA LEU A 163 -15.40 12.21 24.59
C LEU A 163 -16.77 12.47 23.93
N ASP A 164 -17.09 13.74 23.69
CA ASP A 164 -18.10 14.13 22.70
C ASP A 164 -17.42 14.38 21.34
N ALA A 165 -17.30 13.32 20.54
CA ALA A 165 -16.64 13.40 19.24
C ALA A 165 -17.43 14.25 18.24
N ALA A 166 -18.76 14.24 18.32
CA ALA A 166 -19.61 15.01 17.42
C ALA A 166 -19.47 16.52 17.66
N ALA A 167 -19.47 16.95 18.92
CA ALA A 167 -19.24 18.35 19.29
C ALA A 167 -17.86 18.84 18.84
N LYS A 168 -16.81 18.03 19.01
CA LYS A 168 -15.45 18.37 18.54
C LYS A 168 -15.39 18.53 17.02
N VAL A 169 -16.00 17.62 16.26
CA VAL A 169 -16.08 17.73 14.79
C VAL A 169 -16.83 19.00 14.37
N ALA A 170 -17.95 19.31 15.03
CA ALA A 170 -18.70 20.54 14.77
C ALA A 170 -17.86 21.80 15.05
N TRP A 171 -17.16 21.83 16.19
CA TRP A 171 -16.27 22.92 16.57
C TRP A 171 -15.16 23.17 15.55
N ALA A 172 -14.57 22.12 14.98
CA ALA A 172 -13.55 22.23 13.93
C ALA A 172 -14.14 22.77 12.63
N ARG A 173 -15.32 22.29 12.24
CA ARG A 173 -16.01 22.76 11.03
C ARG A 173 -16.31 24.26 11.08
N GLU A 174 -16.76 24.75 12.23
CA GLU A 174 -16.99 26.19 12.46
C GLU A 174 -15.72 27.04 12.27
N ARG A 175 -14.54 26.43 12.41
CA ARG A 175 -13.21 27.04 12.19
C ARG A 175 -12.60 26.68 10.84
N GLY A 176 -13.39 26.10 9.95
CA GLY A 176 -13.00 25.78 8.59
C GLY A 176 -12.14 24.52 8.45
N PHE A 177 -12.15 23.62 9.42
CA PHE A 177 -11.44 22.33 9.35
C PHE A 177 -12.43 21.16 9.26
N GLU A 178 -12.23 20.26 8.29
CA GLU A 178 -12.97 19.00 8.19
C GLU A 178 -12.14 17.85 8.77
N VAL A 179 -12.33 17.58 10.06
CA VAL A 179 -11.52 16.59 10.79
C VAL A 179 -12.15 15.20 10.78
N ARG A 180 -11.33 14.17 10.58
CA ARG A 180 -11.70 12.75 10.67
C ARG A 180 -10.88 11.99 11.71
N LEU A 181 -10.06 12.71 12.48
CA LEU A 181 -9.17 12.21 13.50
C LEU A 181 -9.29 13.04 14.77
N ILE A 182 -9.33 12.35 15.92
CA ILE A 182 -9.22 12.95 17.24
C ILE A 182 -8.08 12.22 17.97
N ARG A 183 -7.11 12.96 18.47
CA ARG A 183 -6.11 12.46 19.38
C ARG A 183 -6.66 12.50 20.80
N ARG A 184 -6.79 11.33 21.41
CA ARG A 184 -7.38 11.14 22.74
C ARG A 184 -6.30 10.60 23.67
N VAL A 185 -5.89 11.45 24.62
CA VAL A 185 -4.90 11.11 25.64
C VAL A 185 -5.61 10.75 26.94
N TYR A 186 -5.25 9.62 27.52
CA TYR A 186 -5.73 9.19 28.83
C TYR A 186 -4.60 9.32 29.86
N TYR A 187 -4.71 10.31 30.73
CA TYR A 187 -3.82 10.44 31.87
C TYR A 187 -4.31 9.54 33.02
N LEU A 188 -3.51 8.53 33.33
CA LEU A 188 -3.80 7.46 34.29
C LEU A 188 -3.09 7.67 35.64
N HIS A 189 -2.69 8.90 35.97
CA HIS A 189 -1.90 9.22 37.17
C HIS A 189 -2.55 8.75 38.47
N THR A 190 -3.89 8.85 38.58
CA THR A 190 -4.65 8.35 39.73
C THR A 190 -4.63 6.83 39.86
N PHE A 191 -4.31 6.12 38.77
CA PHE A 191 -4.25 4.66 38.70
C PHE A 191 -2.82 4.11 38.72
N ALA A 192 -1.79 4.97 38.67
CA ALA A 192 -0.38 4.53 38.61
C ALA A 192 0.05 3.64 39.80
N GLY A 193 -0.58 3.83 40.96
CA GLY A 193 -0.36 3.03 42.16
C GLY A 193 -1.29 1.82 42.32
N GLN A 194 -2.21 1.59 41.39
CA GLN A 194 -3.24 0.53 41.49
C GLN A 194 -2.84 -0.65 40.60
N ASP A 195 -3.07 -1.88 41.06
CA ASP A 195 -2.73 -3.08 40.26
C ASP A 195 -3.79 -3.39 39.18
N ALA A 196 -4.94 -2.73 39.23
CA ALA A 196 -5.99 -2.82 38.24
C ALA A 196 -6.63 -1.47 37.93
N LEU A 197 -7.07 -1.30 36.69
CA LEU A 197 -7.84 -0.15 36.25
C LEU A 197 -9.30 -0.28 36.74
N PRO A 198 -9.93 0.80 37.21
CA PRO A 198 -11.33 0.75 37.62
C PRO A 198 -12.25 0.39 36.46
N GLN A 199 -13.28 -0.42 36.73
CA GLN A 199 -14.28 -0.79 35.73
C GLN A 199 -14.99 0.43 35.12
N GLY A 200 -15.22 1.49 35.91
CA GLY A 200 -15.79 2.75 35.42
C GLY A 200 -14.93 3.40 34.35
N PHE A 201 -13.60 3.38 34.50
CA PHE A 201 -12.69 3.90 33.47
C PHE A 201 -12.72 3.05 32.19
N LEU A 202 -12.76 1.72 32.31
CA LEU A 202 -12.89 0.83 31.14
C LEU A 202 -14.22 1.06 30.39
N GLN A 203 -15.30 1.37 31.12
CA GLN A 203 -16.58 1.77 30.53
C GLN A 203 -16.49 3.12 29.82
N THR A 204 -15.82 4.12 30.40
CA THR A 204 -15.55 5.41 29.74
C THR A 204 -14.78 5.21 28.44
N LEU A 205 -13.70 4.43 28.44
CA LEU A 205 -12.95 4.13 27.21
C LEU A 205 -13.85 3.48 26.14
N ALA A 206 -14.69 2.53 26.53
CA ALA A 206 -15.64 1.90 25.61
C ALA A 206 -16.66 2.90 25.02
N GLN A 207 -17.12 3.85 25.83
CA GLN A 207 -18.03 4.92 25.43
C GLN A 207 -17.35 5.93 24.49
N ASP A 208 -16.10 6.32 24.76
CA ASP A 208 -15.32 7.22 23.91
C ASP A 208 -15.10 6.61 22.52
N LEU A 209 -14.76 5.32 22.45
CA LEU A 209 -14.67 4.58 21.17
C LEU A 209 -16.02 4.54 20.44
N ALA A 210 -17.14 4.42 21.18
CA ALA A 210 -18.47 4.44 20.61
C ALA A 210 -18.86 5.81 20.06
N SER A 211 -18.54 6.86 20.80
CA SER A 211 -18.71 8.26 20.43
C SER A 211 -17.97 8.58 19.12
N ALA A 212 -16.70 8.16 19.04
CA ALA A 212 -15.90 8.30 17.82
C ALA A 212 -16.53 7.59 16.62
N GLN A 213 -17.00 6.35 16.80
CA GLN A 213 -17.71 5.60 15.76
C GLN A 213 -18.98 6.31 15.31
N ALA A 214 -19.77 6.83 16.25
CA ALA A 214 -21.01 7.54 15.98
C ALA A 214 -20.77 8.86 15.24
N ALA A 215 -19.64 9.53 15.47
CA ALA A 215 -19.22 10.71 14.72
C ALA A 215 -18.51 10.37 13.38
N GLY A 216 -18.22 9.09 13.15
CA GLY A 216 -17.50 8.61 11.98
C GLY A 216 -16.01 8.97 11.98
N VAL A 217 -15.43 9.35 13.11
CA VAL A 217 -13.99 9.68 13.21
C VAL A 217 -13.19 8.47 13.69
N LYS A 218 -11.87 8.51 13.51
CA LYS A 218 -10.96 7.58 14.18
C LYS A 218 -10.18 8.26 15.30
N LEU A 219 -9.73 7.48 16.26
CA LEU A 219 -8.96 7.93 17.40
C LEU A 219 -7.48 7.59 17.26
N ILE A 220 -6.64 8.57 17.58
CA ILE A 220 -5.22 8.40 17.88
C ILE A 220 -5.14 8.30 19.40
N LEU A 221 -4.72 7.16 19.93
CA LEU A 221 -4.79 6.93 21.37
C LEU A 221 -3.43 7.03 22.03
N ARG A 222 -3.34 7.80 23.12
CA ARG A 222 -2.18 7.80 24.01
C ARG A 222 -2.64 7.50 25.44
N PHE A 223 -1.94 6.63 26.14
CA PHE A 223 -2.11 6.44 27.58
C PHE A 223 -0.84 6.94 28.27
N ALA A 224 -0.94 7.67 29.36
CA ALA A 224 0.23 8.21 30.08
C ALA A 224 -0.02 8.23 31.59
N TYR A 225 0.94 7.82 32.41
CA TYR A 225 0.78 7.87 33.88
C TYR A 225 1.19 9.20 34.48
N ARG A 226 1.97 10.00 33.75
CA ARG A 226 2.50 11.28 34.23
C ARG A 226 1.92 12.39 33.34
N PRO A 227 0.98 13.21 33.84
CA PRO A 227 0.35 14.26 33.05
C PRO A 227 1.24 15.50 32.91
N GLU A 228 2.33 15.57 33.67
CA GLU A 228 3.15 16.77 33.80
C GLU A 228 4.55 16.37 34.31
N GLU A 229 5.52 17.26 34.11
CA GLU A 229 6.82 17.18 34.77
C GLU A 229 6.73 17.36 36.30
N ASN A 230 7.75 16.86 37.00
CA ASN A 230 7.82 17.00 38.46
C ASN A 230 8.51 18.32 38.83
N TYR A 231 7.73 19.40 38.91
CA TYR A 231 8.19 20.70 39.38
C TYR A 231 8.15 20.80 40.91
N GLN A 232 9.07 21.59 41.48
CA GLN A 232 9.07 21.86 42.92
C GLN A 232 7.74 22.49 43.36
N GLY A 233 7.11 21.92 44.39
CA GLY A 233 5.82 22.40 44.90
C GLY A 233 4.58 21.90 44.13
N SER A 234 4.77 21.09 43.09
CA SER A 234 3.69 20.43 42.35
C SER A 234 3.51 18.97 42.78
N PRO A 235 2.35 18.34 42.50
CA PRO A 235 2.18 16.90 42.70
C PRO A 235 3.30 16.11 41.99
N THR A 236 3.84 15.11 42.68
CA THR A 236 4.86 14.22 42.10
C THR A 236 4.20 13.04 41.42
N TYR A 237 4.53 12.84 40.15
CA TYR A 237 4.06 11.72 39.34
C TYR A 237 5.21 10.76 39.03
N CYS A 238 4.94 9.46 39.18
CA CYS A 238 5.91 8.38 39.01
C CYS A 238 5.45 7.42 37.93
N ASP A 239 6.39 6.91 37.15
CA ASP A 239 6.13 5.80 36.24
C ASP A 239 5.91 4.52 37.06
N PRO A 240 4.86 3.74 36.79
CA PRO A 240 4.65 2.46 37.44
C PRO A 240 5.69 1.42 36.98
N PRO A 241 5.93 0.35 37.78
CA PRO A 241 6.77 -0.76 37.35
C PRO A 241 6.18 -1.44 36.10
N LYS A 242 7.06 -2.06 35.30
CA LYS A 242 6.70 -2.73 34.03
C LYS A 242 5.51 -3.68 34.21
N GLU A 243 5.51 -4.47 35.28
CA GLU A 243 4.51 -5.50 35.55
C GLU A 243 3.10 -4.90 35.68
N ARG A 244 2.97 -3.74 36.30
CA ARG A 244 1.69 -3.01 36.40
C ARG A 244 1.28 -2.42 35.06
N ILE A 245 2.22 -1.88 34.29
CA ILE A 245 1.94 -1.40 32.93
C ILE A 245 1.36 -2.53 32.08
N LEU A 246 1.97 -3.71 32.12
CA LEU A 246 1.49 -4.90 31.38
C LEU A 246 0.12 -5.36 31.88
N ALA A 247 -0.13 -5.36 33.20
CA ALA A 247 -1.44 -5.69 33.76
C ALA A 247 -2.54 -4.72 33.31
N HIS A 248 -2.25 -3.42 33.26
CA HIS A 248 -3.19 -2.41 32.75
C HIS A 248 -3.45 -2.58 31.24
N LEU A 249 -2.41 -2.83 30.44
CA LEU A 249 -2.56 -3.10 29.00
C LEU A 249 -3.46 -4.31 28.74
N ALA A 250 -3.32 -5.38 29.53
CA ALA A 250 -4.17 -6.56 29.44
C ALA A 250 -5.67 -6.26 29.71
N GLN A 251 -5.97 -5.23 30.52
CA GLN A 251 -7.35 -4.78 30.80
C GLN A 251 -7.89 -3.83 29.73
N LEU A 252 -7.03 -2.96 29.17
CA LEU A 252 -7.37 -2.07 28.05
C LEU A 252 -7.64 -2.85 26.76
N GLY A 253 -6.89 -3.92 26.55
CA GLY A 253 -6.90 -4.78 25.37
C GLY A 253 -8.26 -5.19 24.84
N PRO A 254 -9.08 -5.90 25.64
CA PRO A 254 -10.43 -6.30 25.25
C PRO A 254 -11.31 -5.13 24.82
N VAL A 255 -11.18 -3.97 25.48
CA VAL A 255 -11.96 -2.77 25.14
C VAL A 255 -11.53 -2.19 23.79
N LEU A 256 -10.22 -2.09 23.55
CA LEU A 256 -9.67 -1.61 22.27
C LEU A 256 -10.04 -2.54 21.11
N ARG A 257 -9.86 -3.86 21.28
CA ARG A 257 -10.18 -4.86 20.25
C ARG A 257 -11.65 -4.89 19.89
N ALA A 258 -12.56 -4.67 20.86
CA ALA A 258 -13.99 -4.65 20.62
C ALA A 258 -14.43 -3.57 19.60
N ARG A 259 -13.63 -2.50 19.44
CA ARG A 259 -13.88 -1.43 18.46
C ARG A 259 -12.59 -1.03 17.72
N LEU A 260 -11.78 -2.01 17.33
CA LEU A 260 -10.49 -1.76 16.67
C LEU A 260 -10.61 -0.90 15.41
N GLY A 261 -11.75 -0.98 14.71
CA GLY A 261 -12.06 -0.18 13.53
C GLY A 261 -11.98 1.33 13.73
N VAL A 262 -12.27 1.84 14.92
CA VAL A 262 -12.16 3.28 15.20
C VAL A 262 -10.78 3.69 15.70
N VAL A 263 -9.87 2.77 15.99
CA VAL A 263 -8.50 3.10 16.39
C VAL A 263 -7.68 3.29 15.12
N ALA A 264 -7.17 4.50 14.88
CA ALA A 264 -6.26 4.78 13.76
C ALA A 264 -4.88 4.18 14.04
N TYR A 265 -4.28 4.58 15.16
CA TYR A 265 -3.02 4.07 15.69
C TYR A 265 -2.89 4.48 17.15
N LEU A 266 -1.92 3.90 17.86
CA LEU A 266 -1.55 4.31 19.21
C LEU A 266 -0.26 5.12 19.18
N GLU A 267 -0.13 6.09 20.06
CA GLU A 267 1.16 6.67 20.40
C GLU A 267 1.74 5.86 21.55
N ALA A 268 3.03 5.55 21.47
CA ALA A 268 3.77 4.77 22.45
C ALA A 268 3.96 5.61 23.71
N GLY A 269 2.90 5.69 24.52
CA GLY A 269 2.84 6.47 25.74
C GLY A 269 3.49 5.78 26.93
N LEU A 270 2.80 5.84 28.07
CA LEU A 270 3.02 5.08 29.31
C LEU A 270 4.27 5.43 30.10
N ILE A 271 5.32 5.96 29.46
CA ILE A 271 6.61 6.20 30.08
C ILE A 271 6.94 7.69 29.99
N GLY A 272 7.25 8.28 31.14
CA GLY A 272 7.63 9.66 31.24
C GLY A 272 6.45 10.64 31.24
N PRO A 273 6.71 11.92 31.54
CA PRO A 273 5.72 12.98 31.43
C PRO A 273 5.14 13.08 30.03
N TRP A 274 3.83 13.27 30.01
CA TRP A 274 2.94 13.19 28.85
C TRP A 274 3.01 11.90 28.03
N GLY A 275 3.74 10.88 28.51
CA GLY A 275 4.00 9.63 27.81
C GLY A 275 5.00 9.78 26.65
N GLU A 276 5.96 10.69 26.72
CA GLU A 276 6.76 11.07 25.54
C GLU A 276 8.16 10.49 25.49
N TRP A 277 8.55 9.75 26.52
CA TRP A 277 9.84 9.06 26.60
C TRP A 277 11.06 9.99 26.65
N HIS A 278 10.85 11.29 26.91
CA HIS A 278 11.97 12.19 27.19
C HIS A 278 12.64 11.85 28.52
N SER A 279 11.93 11.26 29.47
CA SER A 279 12.46 10.81 30.76
C SER A 279 11.67 9.62 31.29
N ALA A 280 12.18 8.95 32.33
CA ALA A 280 11.50 7.87 33.03
C ALA A 280 11.88 7.91 34.52
N SER A 281 10.95 7.53 35.40
CA SER A 281 11.22 7.43 36.84
C SER A 281 12.36 6.44 37.12
N PRO A 282 13.39 6.83 37.89
CA PRO A 282 14.58 6.01 38.14
C PRO A 282 14.25 4.63 38.72
N GLU A 283 13.24 4.56 39.59
CA GLU A 283 12.88 3.35 40.34
C GLU A 283 12.37 2.24 39.43
N ALA A 284 11.60 2.61 38.40
CA ALA A 284 11.05 1.66 37.45
C ALA A 284 12.13 1.21 36.43
N ALA A 285 13.17 2.02 36.22
CA ALA A 285 14.26 1.80 35.28
C ALA A 285 13.75 1.32 33.90
N LEU A 286 12.69 1.99 33.42
CA LEU A 286 11.99 1.61 32.18
C LEU A 286 12.76 1.99 30.93
N MET A 287 13.76 2.86 31.06
CA MET A 287 14.61 3.34 29.97
C MET A 287 16.02 3.59 30.52
N ASP A 288 17.02 3.48 29.64
CA ASP A 288 18.42 3.69 29.99
C ASP A 288 18.83 5.15 29.72
N PRO A 289 19.75 5.73 30.51
CA PRO A 289 20.40 6.99 30.17
C PRO A 289 21.05 6.93 28.78
N LEU A 290 21.18 8.08 28.12
CA LEU A 290 21.97 8.13 26.90
C LEU A 290 23.44 7.76 27.17
N PRO A 291 24.12 7.08 26.23
CA PRO A 291 25.52 6.70 26.39
C PRO A 291 26.41 7.92 26.59
N GLY A 292 27.28 7.86 27.59
CA GLY A 292 28.15 8.97 27.97
C GLY A 292 27.48 10.02 28.86
N TYR A 293 26.17 9.92 29.12
CA TYR A 293 25.46 10.81 30.03
C TYR A 293 25.38 10.21 31.44
N GLN A 294 25.98 10.89 32.42
CA GLN A 294 25.85 10.52 33.82
C GLN A 294 24.73 11.34 34.48
N GLU A 295 23.57 10.72 34.62
CA GLU A 295 22.39 11.32 35.27
C GLU A 295 22.60 11.64 36.76
N GLY A 296 23.65 11.12 37.40
CA GLY A 296 23.88 11.26 38.84
C GLY A 296 22.74 10.68 39.70
N ALA A 297 22.71 11.05 40.99
CA ALA A 297 21.64 10.64 41.88
C ALA A 297 20.34 11.39 41.52
N GLN A 298 19.35 10.66 41.00
CA GLN A 298 18.05 11.22 40.62
C GLN A 298 17.09 11.23 41.83
N PRO A 299 16.25 12.27 41.99
CA PRO A 299 15.20 12.29 43.01
C PRO A 299 14.13 11.24 42.69
N PRO A 300 13.33 10.82 43.70
CA PRO A 300 12.22 9.91 43.50
C PRO A 300 11.31 10.36 42.35
N CYS A 301 11.00 9.43 41.45
CA CYS A 301 10.12 9.66 40.31
C CYS A 301 10.67 10.59 39.22
N GLY A 302 11.92 11.04 39.34
CA GLY A 302 12.63 11.88 38.38
C GLY A 302 12.42 13.38 38.60
N ARG A 303 13.30 14.19 38.01
CA ARG A 303 13.33 15.67 38.09
C ARG A 303 12.78 16.33 36.83
N GLN A 304 12.58 17.64 36.91
CA GLN A 304 12.52 18.55 35.76
C GLN A 304 13.85 18.46 35.00
N ASN A 305 13.87 17.77 33.85
CA ASN A 305 14.91 17.85 32.82
C ASN A 305 14.58 16.95 31.62
N TYR A 306 14.83 17.47 30.41
CA TYR A 306 14.74 16.76 29.13
C TYR A 306 15.99 15.90 28.87
N ASP A 307 16.21 14.87 29.69
CA ASP A 307 17.31 13.94 29.47
C ASP A 307 16.83 12.79 28.57
N ARG A 308 16.81 13.00 27.24
CA ARG A 308 16.38 12.00 26.23
C ARG A 308 16.92 10.63 26.64
N LYS A 309 16.04 9.64 26.82
CA LYS A 309 16.43 8.29 27.25
C LYS A 309 16.34 7.28 26.11
N LEU A 310 17.08 6.18 26.24
CA LEU A 310 17.02 5.08 25.29
C LEU A 310 16.05 4.00 25.78
N PRO A 311 15.19 3.46 24.88
CA PRO A 311 14.47 2.24 25.18
C PRO A 311 15.41 1.11 25.61
N ASN A 312 14.97 0.32 26.58
CA ASN A 312 15.65 -0.89 27.03
C ASN A 312 14.72 -2.11 26.90
N ALA A 313 15.13 -3.27 27.42
CA ALA A 313 14.35 -4.50 27.32
C ALA A 313 12.93 -4.38 27.90
N LYS A 314 12.76 -3.62 29.00
CA LYS A 314 11.43 -3.39 29.59
C LYS A 314 10.55 -2.54 28.67
N THR A 315 11.12 -1.50 28.06
CA THR A 315 10.42 -0.70 27.05
C THR A 315 9.96 -1.57 25.87
N LEU A 316 10.83 -2.46 25.39
CA LEU A 316 10.52 -3.35 24.28
C LEU A 316 9.33 -4.27 24.61
N GLU A 317 9.31 -4.87 25.80
CA GLU A 317 8.18 -5.70 26.25
C GLU A 317 6.87 -4.90 26.31
N ILE A 318 6.90 -3.66 26.82
CA ILE A 318 5.71 -2.78 26.88
C ILE A 318 5.21 -2.44 25.47
N VAL A 319 6.10 -2.11 24.55
CA VAL A 319 5.77 -1.82 23.14
C VAL A 319 5.19 -3.04 22.44
N GLN A 320 5.76 -4.22 22.68
CA GLN A 320 5.24 -5.47 22.13
C GLN A 320 3.85 -5.78 22.67
N ALA A 321 3.60 -5.55 23.96
CA ALA A 321 2.26 -5.68 24.55
C ALA A 321 1.27 -4.69 23.92
N LEU A 322 1.63 -3.40 23.78
CA LEU A 322 0.81 -2.41 23.07
C LEU A 322 0.44 -2.89 21.66
N LEU A 323 1.41 -3.39 20.90
CA LEU A 323 1.19 -3.92 19.56
C LEU A 323 0.25 -5.15 19.57
N GLN A 324 0.31 -6.00 20.58
CA GLN A 324 -0.61 -7.14 20.73
C GLN A 324 -2.04 -6.70 21.03
N GLU A 325 -2.23 -5.60 21.76
CA GLU A 325 -3.56 -5.08 22.10
C GLU A 325 -4.29 -4.44 20.91
N VAL A 326 -3.57 -4.01 19.88
CA VAL A 326 -4.16 -3.40 18.66
C VAL A 326 -3.69 -4.08 17.37
N PRO A 327 -4.06 -5.36 17.14
CA PRO A 327 -3.54 -6.14 16.02
C PRO A 327 -3.71 -5.42 14.68
N GLY A 328 -2.67 -5.41 13.84
CA GLY A 328 -2.68 -4.74 12.54
C GLY A 328 -2.56 -3.20 12.59
N ARG A 329 -2.74 -2.53 13.74
CA ARG A 329 -2.53 -1.08 13.90
C ARG A 329 -1.09 -0.72 14.18
N LYS A 330 -0.73 0.53 13.97
CA LYS A 330 0.61 1.04 14.26
C LYS A 330 0.72 1.54 15.71
N VAL A 331 1.94 1.55 16.23
CA VAL A 331 2.31 2.21 17.49
C VAL A 331 3.42 3.22 17.16
N ALA A 332 3.13 4.51 17.31
CA ALA A 332 4.01 5.60 16.95
C ALA A 332 4.94 5.96 18.11
N VAL A 333 6.26 5.99 17.87
CA VAL A 333 7.26 6.44 18.85
C VAL A 333 7.77 7.82 18.46
N ARG A 334 8.19 8.62 19.45
CA ARG A 334 8.67 9.99 19.18
C ARG A 334 9.97 10.00 18.38
N TYR A 335 10.97 9.30 18.91
CA TYR A 335 12.35 9.45 18.48
C TYR A 335 12.78 8.44 17.40
N PRO A 336 13.48 8.88 16.34
CA PRO A 336 14.22 8.01 15.41
C PRO A 336 15.07 6.96 16.11
N MET A 337 15.87 7.42 17.07
CA MET A 337 16.70 6.56 17.91
C MET A 337 15.89 5.56 18.72
N ALA A 338 14.68 5.89 19.18
CA ALA A 338 13.87 4.97 19.96
C ALA A 338 13.42 3.78 19.11
N LYS A 339 12.95 4.01 17.88
CA LYS A 339 12.63 2.90 16.97
C LYS A 339 13.88 2.09 16.63
N ALA A 340 14.98 2.74 16.24
CA ALA A 340 16.23 2.04 15.94
C ALA A 340 16.68 1.17 17.12
N LYS A 341 16.58 1.69 18.36
CA LYS A 341 16.95 0.94 19.55
C LYS A 341 16.04 -0.25 19.82
N LEU A 342 14.73 -0.08 19.69
CA LEU A 342 13.75 -1.18 19.85
C LEU A 342 14.01 -2.31 18.84
N LEU A 343 14.36 -1.97 17.60
CA LEU A 343 14.70 -2.95 16.57
C LEU A 343 16.00 -3.69 16.88
N GLU A 344 17.03 -2.97 17.32
CA GLU A 344 18.31 -3.56 17.75
C GLU A 344 18.11 -4.53 18.93
N LEU A 345 17.37 -4.11 19.95
CA LEU A 345 17.06 -4.94 21.12
C LEU A 345 16.28 -6.21 20.73
N ALA A 346 15.33 -6.09 19.80
CA ALA A 346 14.56 -7.24 19.31
C ALA A 346 15.43 -8.28 18.58
N LEU A 347 16.62 -7.89 18.10
CA LEU A 347 17.61 -8.76 17.49
C LEU A 347 18.70 -9.21 18.48
N GLY A 348 18.53 -8.94 19.78
CA GLY A 348 19.48 -9.33 20.82
C GLY A 348 20.67 -8.38 20.98
N GLY A 349 20.57 -7.14 20.48
CA GLY A 349 21.60 -6.13 20.67
C GLY A 349 21.72 -5.65 22.13
N PRO A 350 22.85 -5.01 22.49
CA PRO A 350 23.14 -4.61 23.87
C PRO A 350 22.26 -3.43 24.34
N ALA A 351 21.89 -3.40 25.61
CA ALA A 351 21.21 -2.26 26.24
C ALA A 351 22.20 -1.10 26.54
N GLY A 352 21.70 0.11 26.78
CA GLY A 352 22.52 1.26 27.20
C GLY A 352 23.54 1.80 26.19
N THR A 353 23.47 1.42 24.91
CA THR A 353 24.33 1.93 23.83
C THR A 353 23.53 2.66 22.77
N TYR A 354 24.18 3.60 22.04
CA TYR A 354 23.58 4.22 20.87
C TYR A 354 23.24 3.12 19.86
N PRO A 355 22.10 3.21 19.16
CA PRO A 355 21.75 2.22 18.15
C PRO A 355 22.84 2.17 17.07
N ALA A 356 23.20 0.96 16.64
CA ALA A 356 24.11 0.81 15.51
C ALA A 356 23.54 1.51 14.25
N PRO A 357 24.38 2.09 13.37
CA PRO A 357 23.91 2.72 12.12
C PRO A 357 23.04 1.79 11.26
N SER A 358 23.30 0.48 11.28
CA SER A 358 22.47 -0.53 10.58
C SER A 358 21.03 -0.59 11.08
N SER A 359 20.75 -0.17 12.32
CA SER A 359 19.41 -0.11 12.92
C SER A 359 18.56 1.04 12.36
N PHE A 360 19.16 1.97 11.60
CA PHE A 360 18.48 3.03 10.85
C PHE A 360 18.14 2.62 9.41
N THR A 361 18.03 1.32 9.14
CA THR A 361 17.60 0.81 7.82
C THR A 361 16.09 1.01 7.66
N PRO A 362 15.60 1.89 6.74
CA PRO A 362 14.18 2.11 6.53
C PRO A 362 13.43 0.85 6.07
N LEU A 363 12.10 0.85 6.18
CA LEU A 363 11.26 -0.18 5.60
C LEU A 363 11.39 -0.25 4.06
N THR A 364 11.48 -1.47 3.55
CA THR A 364 11.27 -1.74 2.11
C THR A 364 9.78 -1.98 1.82
N PRO A 365 9.33 -1.87 0.55
CA PRO A 365 7.95 -2.21 0.17
C PRO A 365 7.49 -3.61 0.60
N TRP A 366 8.42 -4.58 0.62
CA TRP A 366 8.11 -5.96 1.03
C TRP A 366 7.93 -6.11 2.55
N GLU A 367 8.67 -5.34 3.35
CA GLU A 367 8.57 -5.36 4.81
C GLU A 367 7.37 -4.55 5.31
N ALA A 368 7.09 -3.41 4.66
CA ALA A 368 6.13 -2.38 5.04
C ALA A 368 4.74 -2.90 5.44
N HIS A 369 4.25 -3.91 4.74
CA HIS A 369 2.90 -4.43 4.88
C HIS A 369 2.80 -5.70 5.75
N GLY A 370 3.93 -6.13 6.32
CA GLY A 370 4.00 -7.23 7.27
C GLY A 370 3.46 -6.88 8.66
N ASN A 371 3.37 -7.90 9.52
CA ASN A 371 3.00 -7.77 10.93
C ASN A 371 4.23 -7.85 11.85
N THR A 372 5.35 -7.26 11.42
CA THR A 372 6.61 -7.26 12.19
C THR A 372 6.70 -6.03 13.09
N LEU A 373 7.60 -6.05 14.08
CA LEU A 373 7.90 -4.89 14.92
C LEU A 373 8.27 -3.67 14.06
N LYS A 374 9.19 -3.83 13.11
CA LYS A 374 9.64 -2.78 12.18
C LYS A 374 8.48 -2.15 11.40
N ALA A 375 7.61 -2.99 10.83
CA ALA A 375 6.48 -2.53 10.03
C ALA A 375 5.37 -1.85 10.85
N ARG A 376 5.28 -2.14 12.15
CA ARG A 376 4.22 -1.62 13.01
C ARG A 376 4.63 -0.47 13.91
N LEU A 377 5.92 -0.17 14.04
CA LEU A 377 6.39 1.06 14.65
C LEU A 377 6.27 2.22 13.66
N GLY A 378 5.51 3.25 14.02
CA GLY A 378 5.43 4.51 13.30
C GLY A 378 6.15 5.64 14.05
N ALA A 379 5.92 6.87 13.60
CA ALA A 379 6.52 8.08 14.15
C ALA A 379 5.45 9.05 14.69
N HIS A 380 5.84 9.76 15.74
CA HIS A 380 5.14 10.91 16.28
C HIS A 380 6.17 12.02 16.47
N ASN A 381 5.87 13.27 16.13
CA ASN A 381 6.76 14.38 16.41
C ASN A 381 6.04 15.39 17.29
N ASP A 382 6.48 15.42 18.53
CA ASP A 382 6.03 16.40 19.49
C ASP A 382 6.94 17.63 19.36
N CYS A 383 6.36 18.75 18.94
CA CYS A 383 7.03 20.00 18.55
C CYS A 383 7.64 20.08 17.14
N PHE A 384 6.92 19.55 16.14
CA PHE A 384 7.29 19.70 14.73
C PHE A 384 7.50 21.17 14.33
N LEU A 385 8.63 21.43 13.66
CA LEU A 385 9.08 22.76 13.20
C LEU A 385 9.35 23.76 14.33
N ALA A 386 9.50 23.35 15.59
CA ALA A 386 9.76 24.28 16.68
C ALA A 386 11.22 24.80 16.69
N SER A 387 12.17 24.01 16.19
CA SER A 387 13.61 24.30 16.12
C SER A 387 14.26 23.45 15.03
N ALA A 388 15.60 23.55 14.88
CA ALA A 388 16.34 22.71 13.94
C ALA A 388 16.23 21.19 14.23
N ASP A 389 15.99 20.84 15.49
CA ASP A 389 15.88 19.49 16.03
C ASP A 389 14.47 19.14 16.55
N ASP A 390 13.48 20.01 16.33
CA ASP A 390 12.09 19.88 16.81
C ASP A 390 12.00 19.62 18.33
N TYR A 391 12.67 20.49 19.11
CA TYR A 391 12.78 20.44 20.57
C TYR A 391 13.18 19.03 21.07
N GLY A 392 14.25 18.48 20.48
CA GLY A 392 14.83 17.21 20.88
C GLY A 392 14.22 15.95 20.25
N THR A 393 13.27 16.07 19.31
CA THR A 393 12.81 14.89 18.54
C THR A 393 13.96 14.30 17.72
N PHE A 394 14.78 15.14 17.10
CA PHE A 394 16.01 14.75 16.42
C PHE A 394 17.25 14.99 17.29
N TYR A 395 18.39 14.42 16.88
CA TYR A 395 19.68 14.70 17.52
C TYR A 395 19.93 16.22 17.60
N TYR A 396 20.28 16.74 18.78
CA TYR A 396 20.27 18.18 19.07
C TYR A 396 21.42 18.94 18.39
N ASP A 397 22.58 18.30 18.18
CA ASP A 397 23.68 18.91 17.46
C ASP A 397 23.42 18.79 15.94
N PRO A 398 23.30 19.91 15.20
CA PRO A 398 23.13 19.86 13.77
C PRO A 398 24.35 19.20 13.11
N GLY A 399 24.12 18.20 12.26
CA GLY A 399 25.20 17.44 11.65
C GLY A 399 24.75 16.15 10.98
N PRO A 400 25.71 15.30 10.58
CA PRO A 400 25.44 14.03 9.90
C PRO A 400 24.51 13.09 10.68
N GLU A 401 24.62 13.04 12.00
CA GLU A 401 23.79 12.21 12.88
C GLU A 401 22.33 12.66 12.87
N GLN A 402 22.10 13.98 12.99
CA GLN A 402 20.77 14.55 12.92
C GLN A 402 20.13 14.29 11.54
N GLU A 403 20.89 14.49 10.45
CA GLU A 403 20.38 14.24 9.11
C GLU A 403 20.14 12.74 8.83
N LEU A 404 20.92 11.84 9.42
CA LEU A 404 20.66 10.40 9.37
C LEU A 404 19.32 10.05 10.05
N GLU A 405 19.05 10.60 11.23
CA GLU A 405 17.77 10.44 11.92
C GLU A 405 16.58 10.97 11.09
N LYS A 406 16.74 12.17 10.51
CA LYS A 406 15.73 12.81 9.66
C LYS A 406 15.46 12.01 8.39
N GLU A 407 16.51 11.49 7.74
CA GLU A 407 16.38 10.68 6.54
C GLU A 407 15.76 9.32 6.83
N PHE A 408 16.08 8.70 7.97
CA PHE A 408 15.42 7.48 8.41
C PHE A 408 13.90 7.68 8.54
N TRP A 409 13.47 8.76 9.19
CA TRP A 409 12.04 9.10 9.30
C TRP A 409 11.41 9.40 7.93
N SER A 410 12.08 10.18 7.10
CA SER A 410 11.64 10.51 5.73
C SER A 410 11.32 9.27 4.89
N GLN A 411 12.20 8.26 4.94
CA GLN A 411 12.04 7.04 4.15
C GLN A 411 11.09 6.04 4.81
N ASP A 412 11.17 5.86 6.12
CA ASP A 412 10.38 4.86 6.83
C ASP A 412 8.87 5.24 6.88
N ASN A 413 8.58 6.54 7.03
CA ASN A 413 7.22 7.06 7.05
C ASN A 413 6.52 7.05 5.68
N ARG A 414 7.20 6.61 4.61
CA ARG A 414 6.53 6.30 3.33
C ARG A 414 5.47 5.20 3.49
N PHE A 415 5.65 4.34 4.50
CA PHE A 415 4.82 3.16 4.73
C PHE A 415 4.15 3.12 6.12
N THR A 416 4.63 3.93 7.06
CA THR A 416 4.10 3.98 8.43
C THR A 416 3.35 5.28 8.67
N VAL A 417 2.98 5.55 9.91
CA VAL A 417 2.29 6.77 10.30
C VAL A 417 3.30 7.80 10.78
N MET A 418 3.08 9.07 10.43
CA MET A 418 3.74 10.22 11.04
C MET A 418 2.67 11.19 11.52
N GLY A 419 2.48 11.25 12.83
CA GLY A 419 1.61 12.22 13.49
C GLY A 419 2.41 13.23 14.30
N GLY A 420 1.74 14.17 14.94
CA GLY A 420 2.43 15.12 15.79
C GLY A 420 1.66 16.41 16.03
N GLU A 421 2.36 17.35 16.64
CA GLU A 421 1.87 18.69 16.91
C GLU A 421 2.99 19.72 16.82
N THR A 422 2.62 21.00 16.83
CA THR A 422 3.54 22.13 16.80
C THR A 422 3.54 22.83 18.16
N CYS A 423 4.70 23.25 18.66
CA CYS A 423 4.82 23.85 20.00
C CYS A 423 5.05 25.36 20.04
N THR A 424 5.22 26.00 18.88
CA THR A 424 5.56 27.42 18.75
C THR A 424 4.52 28.16 17.91
N PRO A 425 4.36 29.49 18.08
CA PRO A 425 3.44 30.30 17.26
C PRO A 425 3.83 30.38 15.79
N THR A 426 5.11 30.17 15.49
CA THR A 426 5.68 30.23 14.15
C THR A 426 6.73 29.14 14.02
N PRO A 427 6.93 28.56 12.82
CA PRO A 427 7.93 27.53 12.63
C PRO A 427 9.33 28.14 12.66
N TYR A 428 10.30 27.34 13.09
CA TYR A 428 11.69 27.52 12.74
C TYR A 428 11.85 27.39 11.23
N VAL A 429 12.51 28.35 10.59
CA VAL A 429 12.85 28.32 9.17
C VAL A 429 14.33 28.71 9.04
N PRO A 430 15.17 27.92 8.37
CA PRO A 430 16.57 28.27 8.17
C PRO A 430 16.73 29.61 7.44
N PRO A 431 17.76 30.41 7.78
CA PRO A 431 18.02 31.68 7.08
C PRO A 431 18.22 31.46 5.57
N GLY A 432 17.54 32.28 4.76
CA GLY A 432 17.64 32.25 3.29
C GLY A 432 16.60 31.37 2.59
N GLU A 433 15.80 30.61 3.33
CA GLU A 433 14.69 29.82 2.78
C GLU A 433 13.42 30.65 2.61
N ASP A 434 12.59 30.30 1.62
CA ASP A 434 11.21 30.79 1.55
C ASP A 434 10.36 30.08 2.62
N PRO A 435 9.78 30.80 3.60
CA PRO A 435 9.09 30.16 4.73
C PRO A 435 7.95 29.23 4.31
N ALA A 436 7.16 29.63 3.32
CA ALA A 436 5.99 28.85 2.91
C ALA A 436 6.40 27.54 2.21
N THR A 437 7.32 27.64 1.25
CA THR A 437 7.84 26.48 0.52
C THR A 437 8.60 25.54 1.45
N TRP A 438 9.46 26.07 2.31
CA TRP A 438 10.25 25.25 3.23
C TRP A 438 9.36 24.44 4.18
N VAL A 439 8.34 25.05 4.78
CA VAL A 439 7.40 24.35 5.66
C VAL A 439 6.65 23.26 4.91
N TYR A 440 6.12 23.57 3.71
CA TYR A 440 5.44 22.58 2.88
C TYR A 440 6.33 21.38 2.57
N GLU A 441 7.60 21.62 2.20
CA GLU A 441 8.55 20.57 1.91
C GLU A 441 8.96 19.77 3.15
N GLN A 442 8.92 20.33 4.37
CA GLN A 442 9.11 19.53 5.59
C GLN A 442 7.94 18.57 5.83
N PHE A 443 6.68 19.01 5.66
CA PHE A 443 5.52 18.12 5.74
C PHE A 443 5.64 16.98 4.72
N ARG A 444 6.09 17.30 3.50
CA ARG A 444 6.33 16.33 2.44
C ARG A 444 7.49 15.39 2.76
N ARG A 445 8.62 15.89 3.24
CA ARG A 445 9.83 15.12 3.58
C ARG A 445 9.49 14.02 4.59
N TYR A 446 8.86 14.40 5.70
CA TYR A 446 8.56 13.47 6.80
C TYR A 446 7.28 12.65 6.62
N ARG A 447 6.59 12.81 5.48
CA ARG A 447 5.40 12.03 5.11
C ARG A 447 4.27 12.15 6.13
N TYR A 448 3.99 13.37 6.55
CA TYR A 448 3.01 13.62 7.59
C TYR A 448 1.62 13.08 7.22
N SER A 449 1.10 12.25 8.10
CA SER A 449 -0.25 11.68 8.01
C SER A 449 -1.28 12.60 8.64
N THR A 450 -0.93 13.22 9.78
CA THR A 450 -1.83 14.06 10.57
C THR A 450 -1.08 15.08 11.42
N LEU A 451 -1.73 16.20 11.74
CA LEU A 451 -1.21 17.23 12.62
C LEU A 451 -2.33 17.73 13.56
N ASN A 452 -2.06 17.79 14.85
CA ASN A 452 -2.97 18.40 15.84
C ASN A 452 -3.02 19.93 15.64
N ILE A 453 -4.22 20.51 15.71
CA ILE A 453 -4.42 21.97 15.53
C ILE A 453 -4.60 22.74 16.83
N LEU A 454 -4.74 22.07 17.98
CA LEU A 454 -5.13 22.72 19.23
C LEU A 454 -3.95 23.24 20.06
N TYR A 455 -2.77 22.62 19.96
CA TYR A 455 -1.64 22.98 20.83
C TYR A 455 -1.22 24.45 20.70
N HIS A 456 -1.04 24.95 19.47
CA HIS A 456 -0.67 26.34 19.24
C HIS A 456 -1.52 27.04 18.16
N PRO A 457 -2.58 27.78 18.51
CA PRO A 457 -3.45 28.45 17.53
C PRO A 457 -2.71 29.50 16.67
N GLY A 458 -1.64 30.11 17.22
CA GLY A 458 -0.74 31.00 16.47
C GLY A 458 -0.13 30.35 15.22
N MET A 459 0.22 29.06 15.26
CA MET A 459 0.75 28.33 14.10
C MET A 459 -0.29 28.25 12.99
N MET A 460 -1.55 27.93 13.32
CA MET A 460 -2.62 27.85 12.32
C MET A 460 -2.88 29.21 11.66
N ALA A 461 -2.84 30.30 12.44
CA ALA A 461 -2.93 31.65 11.91
C ALA A 461 -1.74 31.99 10.99
N TRP A 462 -0.52 31.61 11.38
CA TRP A 462 0.66 31.79 10.56
C TRP A 462 0.55 31.05 9.22
N LEU A 463 0.18 29.75 9.24
CA LEU A 463 -0.02 28.94 8.03
C LEU A 463 -1.09 29.53 7.10
N ALA A 464 -2.15 30.10 7.66
CA ALA A 464 -3.20 30.75 6.87
C ALA A 464 -2.72 32.05 6.19
N GLY A 465 -1.78 32.76 6.82
CA GLY A 465 -1.21 34.01 6.32
C GLY A 465 -0.08 33.84 5.29
N GLN A 466 0.51 32.64 5.18
CA GLN A 466 1.54 32.36 4.18
C GLN A 466 0.93 32.04 2.81
N THR A 467 1.53 32.57 1.75
CA THR A 467 1.15 32.28 0.35
C THR A 467 1.99 31.13 -0.20
N LEU A 468 1.36 30.16 -0.85
CA LEU A 468 2.03 29.09 -1.58
C LEU A 468 1.31 28.83 -2.91
N GLY A 469 2.01 29.07 -4.02
CA GLY A 469 1.41 29.01 -5.36
C GLY A 469 0.25 30.02 -5.50
N GLY A 470 -0.91 29.55 -5.95
CA GLY A 470 -2.10 30.39 -6.14
C GLY A 470 -3.01 30.55 -4.92
N GLY A 471 -2.62 30.04 -3.74
CA GLY A 471 -3.45 30.05 -2.52
C GLY A 471 -2.61 30.20 -1.25
N SER A 472 -3.22 29.91 -0.09
CA SER A 472 -2.49 29.89 1.18
C SER A 472 -1.80 28.55 1.43
N LEU A 473 -0.73 28.57 2.22
CA LEU A 473 -0.05 27.36 2.69
C LEU A 473 -1.02 26.45 3.46
N LEU A 474 -1.89 27.00 4.32
CA LEU A 474 -2.91 26.19 5.02
C LEU A 474 -3.85 25.47 4.05
N ALA A 475 -4.26 26.10 2.94
CA ALA A 475 -5.10 25.46 1.94
C ALA A 475 -4.37 24.31 1.22
N ALA A 476 -3.09 24.48 0.91
CA ALA A 476 -2.24 23.41 0.37
C ALA A 476 -2.09 22.25 1.37
N LEU A 477 -1.86 22.53 2.66
CA LEU A 477 -1.75 21.49 3.68
C LEU A 477 -3.08 20.74 3.89
N LYS A 478 -4.23 21.42 3.91
CA LYS A 478 -5.54 20.76 3.95
C LYS A 478 -5.73 19.80 2.76
N ARG A 479 -5.25 20.19 1.58
CA ARG A 479 -5.31 19.39 0.36
C ARG A 479 -4.42 18.14 0.42
N ASP A 480 -3.19 18.27 0.93
CA ASP A 480 -2.11 17.29 0.68
C ASP A 480 -1.67 16.48 1.91
N LEU A 481 -2.03 16.91 3.13
CA LEU A 481 -1.66 16.22 4.37
C LEU A 481 -2.23 14.79 4.42
N GLY A 482 -1.39 13.78 4.68
CA GLY A 482 -1.76 12.37 4.62
C GLY A 482 -1.93 11.82 3.21
N HIS A 483 -2.76 10.80 3.02
CA HIS A 483 -2.95 10.17 1.71
C HIS A 483 -3.89 10.97 0.80
N ARG A 484 -3.64 10.95 -0.51
CA ARG A 484 -4.52 11.56 -1.52
C ARG A 484 -4.50 10.73 -2.80
N LEU A 485 -5.35 9.71 -2.85
CA LEU A 485 -5.38 8.76 -3.96
C LEU A 485 -6.14 9.33 -5.16
N HIS A 486 -5.42 9.62 -6.24
CA HIS A 486 -5.97 10.06 -7.51
C HIS A 486 -6.04 8.87 -8.48
N LEU A 487 -7.25 8.51 -8.91
CA LEU A 487 -7.44 7.63 -10.06
C LEU A 487 -7.24 8.45 -11.31
N ARG A 488 -6.12 8.22 -12.01
CA ARG A 488 -5.78 8.89 -13.27
C ARG A 488 -6.54 8.30 -14.45
N ARG A 489 -6.67 6.97 -14.47
CA ARG A 489 -7.27 6.21 -15.56
C ARG A 489 -7.92 4.93 -15.05
N ALA A 490 -9.07 4.59 -15.61
CA ALA A 490 -9.66 3.26 -15.52
C ALA A 490 -9.82 2.66 -16.91
N GLU A 491 -9.48 1.38 -17.06
CA GLU A 491 -9.65 0.62 -18.29
C GLU A 491 -10.45 -0.64 -18.02
N VAL A 492 -11.39 -0.97 -18.90
CA VAL A 492 -12.07 -2.26 -18.91
C VAL A 492 -11.81 -2.99 -20.21
N SER A 493 -11.57 -4.28 -20.10
CA SER A 493 -11.29 -5.11 -21.27
C SER A 493 -12.48 -5.20 -22.21
N ALA A 494 -13.72 -5.11 -21.75
CA ALA A 494 -14.91 -5.25 -22.59
C ALA A 494 -16.11 -4.51 -22.00
N THR A 495 -17.01 -4.05 -22.88
CA THR A 495 -18.29 -3.42 -22.52
C THR A 495 -19.49 -4.34 -22.73
N HIS A 496 -19.32 -5.47 -23.42
CA HIS A 496 -20.35 -6.49 -23.62
C HIS A 496 -19.84 -7.84 -23.09
N LEU A 497 -20.60 -8.45 -22.19
CA LEU A 497 -20.20 -9.64 -21.45
C LEU A 497 -21.34 -10.66 -21.42
N ALA A 498 -21.02 -11.95 -21.53
CA ALA A 498 -21.92 -13.01 -21.12
C ALA A 498 -21.99 -13.10 -19.58
N PRO A 499 -23.08 -13.61 -18.99
CA PRO A 499 -23.14 -13.89 -17.55
C PRO A 499 -21.94 -14.70 -17.06
N GLY A 500 -21.25 -14.22 -16.02
CA GLY A 500 -20.06 -14.87 -15.45
C GLY A 500 -18.78 -14.75 -16.29
N GLN A 501 -18.82 -14.12 -17.47
CA GLN A 501 -17.61 -13.87 -18.26
C GLN A 501 -16.62 -13.00 -17.47
N GLY A 502 -15.31 -13.28 -17.63
CA GLY A 502 -14.26 -12.46 -17.04
C GLY A 502 -14.19 -11.06 -17.65
N LEU A 503 -14.18 -10.04 -16.78
CA LEU A 503 -13.91 -8.64 -17.07
C LEU A 503 -12.57 -8.27 -16.43
N THR A 504 -11.59 -7.86 -17.23
CA THR A 504 -10.34 -7.29 -16.71
C THR A 504 -10.51 -5.80 -16.51
N LEU A 505 -10.25 -5.32 -15.29
CA LEU A 505 -10.21 -3.92 -14.89
C LEU A 505 -8.76 -3.52 -14.63
N ARG A 506 -8.30 -2.41 -15.21
CA ARG A 506 -7.04 -1.76 -14.85
C ARG A 506 -7.30 -0.41 -14.20
N LEU A 507 -6.67 -0.16 -13.07
CA LEU A 507 -6.75 1.10 -12.32
C LEU A 507 -5.36 1.72 -12.26
N HIS A 508 -5.21 2.92 -12.83
CA HIS A 508 -3.98 3.70 -12.73
C HIS A 508 -4.16 4.71 -11.60
N LEU A 509 -3.51 4.44 -10.47
CA LEU A 509 -3.61 5.23 -9.25
C LEU A 509 -2.30 5.95 -8.99
N GLU A 510 -2.41 7.18 -8.50
CA GLU A 510 -1.32 8.00 -7.98
C GLU A 510 -1.65 8.39 -6.54
N ASN A 511 -0.66 8.47 -5.66
CA ASN A 511 -0.84 9.12 -4.36
C ASN A 511 -0.20 10.50 -4.37
N GLN A 512 -1.04 11.53 -4.48
CA GLN A 512 -0.63 12.93 -4.55
C GLN A 512 -0.42 13.56 -3.16
N GLY A 513 -0.63 12.80 -2.09
CA GLY A 513 -0.53 13.27 -0.71
C GLY A 513 0.85 13.02 -0.11
N PHE A 514 1.09 13.55 1.08
CA PHE A 514 2.37 13.39 1.78
C PHE A 514 2.59 11.98 2.34
N ALA A 515 1.53 11.25 2.71
CA ALA A 515 1.64 9.94 3.35
C ALA A 515 0.92 8.82 2.59
N GLY A 516 1.30 7.56 2.85
CA GLY A 516 0.59 6.39 2.36
C GLY A 516 -0.63 6.03 3.22
N LEU A 517 -1.39 5.01 2.79
CA LEU A 517 -2.35 4.34 3.67
C LEU A 517 -1.56 3.50 4.70
N TYR A 518 -1.58 3.86 5.99
CA TYR A 518 -0.88 3.07 7.01
C TYR A 518 -1.72 1.90 7.54
N ASN A 519 -3.04 1.96 7.41
CA ASN A 519 -3.95 0.84 7.63
C ASN A 519 -4.52 0.36 6.28
N PRO A 520 -4.50 -0.95 5.99
CA PRO A 520 -5.00 -1.46 4.71
C PRO A 520 -6.51 -1.25 4.58
N LYS A 521 -6.96 -1.12 3.34
CA LYS A 521 -8.38 -1.06 2.97
C LYS A 521 -8.81 -2.31 2.21
N GLY A 522 -10.10 -2.58 2.21
CA GLY A 522 -10.69 -3.51 1.25
C GLY A 522 -10.99 -2.76 -0.05
N LEU A 523 -10.66 -3.38 -1.17
CA LEU A 523 -10.95 -2.88 -2.52
C LEU A 523 -11.98 -3.81 -3.18
N GLU A 524 -13.05 -3.23 -3.71
CA GLU A 524 -14.14 -3.97 -4.35
C GLU A 524 -14.67 -3.22 -5.57
N LEU A 525 -14.90 -3.95 -6.66
CA LEU A 525 -15.68 -3.48 -7.80
C LEU A 525 -17.16 -3.79 -7.55
N VAL A 526 -18.01 -2.79 -7.66
CA VAL A 526 -19.45 -2.92 -7.48
C VAL A 526 -20.13 -2.60 -8.81
N PHE A 527 -20.83 -3.60 -9.35
CA PHE A 527 -21.72 -3.45 -10.49
C PHE A 527 -23.06 -2.95 -9.97
N VAL A 528 -23.56 -1.84 -10.51
CA VAL A 528 -24.86 -1.26 -10.15
C VAL A 528 -25.75 -1.26 -11.37
N ARG A 529 -26.81 -2.08 -11.37
CA ARG A 529 -27.70 -2.24 -12.52
C ARG A 529 -28.56 -0.98 -12.71
N GLU A 530 -28.64 -0.51 -13.95
CA GLU A 530 -29.54 0.58 -14.32
C GLU A 530 -31.02 0.15 -14.19
N GLY A 531 -31.88 1.09 -13.83
CA GLY A 531 -33.32 0.88 -13.68
C GLY A 531 -33.73 0.48 -12.26
N ASP A 532 -33.17 -0.61 -11.71
CA ASP A 532 -33.55 -1.12 -10.38
C ASP A 532 -32.49 -1.00 -9.29
N GLY A 533 -31.27 -0.59 -9.64
CA GLY A 533 -30.20 -0.35 -8.67
C GLY A 533 -29.61 -1.63 -8.05
N LEU A 534 -29.88 -2.82 -8.61
CA LEU A 534 -29.30 -4.06 -8.10
C LEU A 534 -27.77 -3.94 -8.03
N THR A 535 -27.21 -4.19 -6.84
CA THR A 535 -25.76 -4.16 -6.61
C THR A 535 -25.18 -5.57 -6.60
N VAL A 536 -24.06 -5.77 -7.29
CA VAL A 536 -23.26 -7.01 -7.24
C VAL A 536 -21.81 -6.64 -6.99
N GLY A 537 -21.30 -6.98 -5.79
CA GLY A 537 -19.91 -6.75 -5.41
C GLY A 537 -18.97 -7.86 -5.88
N ARG A 538 -17.74 -7.48 -6.24
CA ARG A 538 -16.61 -8.36 -6.55
C ARG A 538 -15.37 -7.88 -5.79
N PRO A 539 -14.91 -8.59 -4.75
CA PRO A 539 -13.71 -8.20 -4.03
C PRO A 539 -12.51 -8.27 -4.98
N LEU A 540 -11.70 -7.21 -4.98
CA LEU A 540 -10.48 -7.11 -5.77
C LEU A 540 -9.27 -7.42 -4.91
N GLU A 541 -9.23 -6.82 -3.71
CA GLU A 541 -8.11 -6.97 -2.78
C GLU A 541 -8.57 -6.78 -1.34
N ALA A 542 -8.18 -7.69 -0.45
CA ALA A 542 -8.58 -7.64 0.96
C ALA A 542 -7.68 -6.71 1.81
N ARG A 543 -6.45 -6.41 1.33
CA ARG A 543 -5.45 -5.60 2.03
C ARG A 543 -4.76 -4.61 1.09
N PHE A 544 -5.55 -3.70 0.53
CA PHE A 544 -5.11 -2.65 -0.36
C PHE A 544 -4.43 -1.49 0.38
N PHE A 545 -3.18 -1.19 0.04
CA PHE A 545 -2.41 -0.07 0.60
C PHE A 545 -2.28 1.13 -0.37
N GLY A 546 -2.69 0.97 -1.62
CA GLY A 546 -2.48 1.99 -2.66
C GLY A 546 -1.00 2.25 -2.97
N PRO A 547 -0.71 3.16 -3.91
CA PRO A 547 0.65 3.59 -4.19
C PRO A 547 1.25 4.38 -3.01
N PRO A 548 2.56 4.25 -2.76
CA PRO A 548 3.27 5.10 -1.79
C PRO A 548 3.20 6.60 -2.17
N PRO A 549 3.46 7.52 -1.22
CA PRO A 549 3.31 8.96 -1.46
C PRO A 549 4.27 9.48 -2.55
N GLY A 550 3.73 10.16 -3.55
CA GLY A 550 4.44 10.68 -4.71
C GLY A 550 4.70 9.64 -5.81
N GLU A 551 4.09 8.45 -5.74
CA GLU A 551 4.26 7.38 -6.72
C GLU A 551 2.95 7.06 -7.47
N GLU A 552 3.12 6.42 -8.63
CA GLU A 552 2.05 5.87 -9.45
C GLU A 552 2.14 4.34 -9.51
N ALA A 553 0.98 3.67 -9.55
CA ALA A 553 0.89 2.22 -9.71
C ALA A 553 -0.31 1.83 -10.57
N VAL A 554 -0.17 0.70 -11.29
CA VAL A 554 -1.23 0.11 -12.10
C VAL A 554 -1.68 -1.19 -11.46
N TYR A 555 -2.96 -1.27 -11.11
CA TYR A 555 -3.58 -2.45 -10.52
C TYR A 555 -4.45 -3.13 -11.57
N THR A 556 -4.20 -4.40 -11.86
CA THR A 556 -4.95 -5.19 -12.84
C THR A 556 -5.69 -6.32 -12.14
N TYR A 557 -7.01 -6.35 -12.29
CA TYR A 557 -7.87 -7.38 -11.70
C TYR A 557 -8.75 -8.01 -12.77
N THR A 558 -9.09 -9.28 -12.61
CA THR A 558 -10.09 -9.95 -13.45
C THR A 558 -11.22 -10.47 -12.57
N VAL A 559 -12.45 -10.08 -12.87
CA VAL A 559 -13.64 -10.46 -12.09
C VAL A 559 -14.74 -11.00 -13.00
N ALA A 560 -15.59 -11.87 -12.46
CA ALA A 560 -16.74 -12.39 -13.20
C ALA A 560 -17.87 -11.36 -13.28
N ALA A 561 -18.42 -11.16 -14.48
CA ALA A 561 -19.61 -10.36 -14.73
C ALA A 561 -20.81 -10.84 -13.87
N PRO A 562 -21.76 -9.95 -13.55
CA PRO A 562 -23.01 -10.33 -12.89
C PRO A 562 -23.73 -11.48 -13.62
N PRO A 563 -24.43 -12.37 -12.90
CA PRO A 563 -25.15 -13.49 -13.51
C PRO A 563 -26.45 -13.07 -14.20
N SER A 564 -27.02 -11.92 -13.80
CA SER A 564 -28.28 -11.42 -14.35
C SER A 564 -28.01 -10.46 -15.52
N PRO A 565 -28.72 -10.59 -16.64
CA PRO A 565 -28.65 -9.62 -17.73
C PRO A 565 -28.99 -8.20 -17.27
N GLY A 566 -28.41 -7.21 -17.95
CA GLY A 566 -28.63 -5.79 -17.68
C GLY A 566 -27.44 -4.91 -18.04
N THR A 567 -27.67 -3.59 -18.03
CA THR A 567 -26.59 -2.59 -18.06
C THR A 567 -26.17 -2.27 -16.64
N TYR A 568 -24.88 -2.32 -16.36
CA TYR A 568 -24.30 -2.07 -15.05
C TYR A 568 -23.29 -0.92 -15.11
N ALA A 569 -23.51 0.10 -14.30
CA ALA A 569 -22.50 1.10 -13.98
C ALA A 569 -21.43 0.48 -13.08
N LEU A 570 -20.16 0.81 -13.32
CA LEU A 570 -19.04 0.34 -12.52
C LEU A 570 -18.66 1.33 -11.42
N TRP A 571 -18.59 0.86 -10.19
CA TRP A 571 -18.24 1.66 -9.02
C TRP A 571 -17.10 1.00 -8.25
N LEU A 572 -16.18 1.80 -7.74
CA LEU A 572 -15.09 1.33 -6.88
C LEU A 572 -15.40 1.66 -5.42
N ARG A 573 -15.43 0.63 -4.57
CA ARG A 573 -15.55 0.78 -3.12
C ARG A 573 -14.18 0.51 -2.48
N ILE A 574 -13.66 1.51 -1.79
CA ILE A 574 -12.44 1.41 -0.98
C ILE A 574 -12.87 1.55 0.47
N TYR A 575 -12.98 0.46 1.21
CA TYR A 575 -13.65 0.43 2.51
C TYR A 575 -12.70 0.06 3.65
N ASP A 576 -13.07 0.43 4.87
CA ASP A 576 -12.35 -0.02 6.06
C ASP A 576 -12.76 -1.46 6.41
N PRO A 577 -11.83 -2.44 6.42
CA PRO A 577 -12.17 -3.83 6.64
C PRO A 577 -12.70 -4.12 8.05
N ASP A 578 -12.39 -3.26 9.03
CA ASP A 578 -12.89 -3.39 10.39
C ASP A 578 -14.28 -2.74 10.57
N LEU A 579 -14.71 -1.90 9.62
CA LEU A 579 -16.01 -1.23 9.58
C LEU A 579 -16.65 -1.30 8.19
N PRO A 580 -16.81 -2.50 7.59
CA PRO A 580 -17.09 -2.65 6.16
C PRO A 580 -18.49 -2.17 5.74
N GLN A 581 -19.40 -1.98 6.71
CA GLN A 581 -20.77 -1.52 6.50
C GLN A 581 -20.95 -0.01 6.73
N ASP A 582 -19.93 0.68 7.26
CA ASP A 582 -20.02 2.10 7.58
C ASP A 582 -19.32 2.93 6.51
N SER A 583 -20.10 3.45 5.56
CA SER A 583 -19.58 4.20 4.41
C SER A 583 -18.82 5.47 4.78
N ARG A 584 -18.96 5.97 6.01
CA ARG A 584 -18.20 7.14 6.51
C ARG A 584 -16.70 6.84 6.64
N TYR A 585 -16.33 5.56 6.67
CA TYR A 585 -14.95 5.09 6.70
C TYR A 585 -14.43 4.65 5.32
N ASN A 586 -15.23 4.78 4.26
CA ASN A 586 -14.80 4.49 2.90
C ASN A 586 -14.01 5.67 2.33
N LEU A 587 -12.99 5.38 1.52
CA LEU A 587 -12.19 6.41 0.87
C LEU A 587 -12.89 6.96 -0.36
N ARG A 588 -12.94 8.29 -0.43
CA ARG A 588 -13.20 9.06 -1.63
C ARG A 588 -11.88 9.28 -2.37
N LEU A 589 -11.87 8.96 -3.66
CA LEU A 589 -10.74 9.26 -4.53
C LEU A 589 -10.65 10.77 -4.78
N ALA A 590 -9.43 11.28 -4.83
CA ALA A 590 -9.10 12.64 -5.22
C ALA A 590 -9.11 12.83 -6.75
N SER A 591 -10.20 12.39 -7.37
CA SER A 591 -10.47 12.55 -8.80
C SER A 591 -11.79 13.29 -9.00
N ARG A 592 -11.96 13.96 -10.14
CA ARG A 592 -13.24 14.57 -10.54
C ARG A 592 -14.21 13.47 -11.01
N LEU A 593 -14.76 12.75 -10.04
CA LEU A 593 -15.73 11.68 -10.24
C LEU A 593 -16.88 11.79 -9.24
N GLU A 594 -18.01 11.16 -9.55
CA GLU A 594 -19.13 11.05 -8.63
C GLU A 594 -18.75 10.15 -7.45
N TYR A 595 -19.00 10.62 -6.23
CA TYR A 595 -18.89 9.82 -5.02
C TYR A 595 -20.24 9.75 -4.33
N ARG A 596 -20.78 8.54 -4.14
CA ARG A 596 -22.10 8.32 -3.56
C ARG A 596 -22.11 7.06 -2.73
N GLU A 597 -22.71 7.13 -1.53
CA GLU A 597 -22.88 5.98 -0.62
C GLU A 597 -21.57 5.18 -0.41
N GLY A 598 -20.45 5.88 -0.21
CA GLY A 598 -19.16 5.25 0.05
C GLY A 598 -18.46 4.66 -1.17
N ARG A 599 -18.88 5.01 -2.40
CA ARG A 599 -18.39 4.42 -3.66
C ARG A 599 -18.01 5.51 -4.66
N ASN A 600 -16.97 5.25 -5.45
CA ASN A 600 -16.45 6.14 -6.49
C ASN A 600 -16.95 5.63 -7.86
N HIS A 601 -17.73 6.42 -8.58
CA HIS A 601 -18.23 6.03 -9.90
C HIS A 601 -17.10 6.08 -10.93
N LEU A 602 -16.89 4.98 -11.65
CA LEU A 602 -15.86 4.92 -12.71
C LEU A 602 -16.36 5.51 -14.03
N ALA A 603 -17.63 5.92 -14.13
CA ALA A 603 -18.26 6.39 -15.38
C ALA A 603 -18.04 5.46 -16.58
N LEU A 604 -17.88 4.17 -16.29
CA LEU A 604 -17.77 3.07 -17.25
C LEU A 604 -18.97 2.15 -17.06
N PHE A 605 -19.46 1.57 -18.15
CA PHE A 605 -20.65 0.74 -18.16
C PHE A 605 -20.38 -0.59 -18.87
N VAL A 606 -21.01 -1.66 -18.38
CA VAL A 606 -20.98 -2.96 -19.05
C VAL A 606 -22.38 -3.50 -19.26
N HIS A 607 -22.58 -4.19 -20.36
CA HIS A 607 -23.84 -4.81 -20.75
C HIS A 607 -23.70 -6.32 -20.66
N VAL A 608 -24.38 -6.92 -19.70
CA VAL A 608 -24.46 -8.38 -19.54
C VAL A 608 -25.64 -8.89 -20.35
N ARG A 609 -25.40 -9.78 -21.32
CA ARG A 609 -26.43 -10.34 -22.22
C ARG A 609 -26.27 -11.83 -22.45
#